data_AF-A0A2E5IDY8-F1
#
_entry.id   AF-A0A2E5IDY8-F1
#
_cell.length_a   1.000
_cell.length_b   1.000
_cell.length_c   1.000
_cell.angle_alpha   90.00
_cell.angle_beta   90.00
_cell.angle_gamma   90.00
#
_symmetry.space_group_name_H-M   'P 1'
#
loop_
_entity.id
_entity.type
_entity.pdbx_description
1 polymer ?
#
loop_
_entity_poly.entity_id
_entity_poly.type
_entity_poly.pdbx_seq_one_letter_code
_entity_poly.pdbx_strand_id
1 'polypeptide(L)' 'MREFTFDDFLQAKAFIDEVSVLCEAHQHHAELHFGWGYAVVETYSHDTNSITQRDVDLATAINELEG' A
#
# COMPACT_ATOMS: atom_id res chain seq x y z
N MET A 1 6.27 4.51 4.31
CA MET A 1 5.09 5.40 4.27
C MET A 1 5.13 6.21 2.99
N ARG A 2 4.05 6.20 2.22
CA ARG A 2 3.82 7.08 1.06
C ARG A 2 2.34 7.47 1.01
N GLU A 3 2.08 8.71 0.62
CA GLU A 3 0.73 9.23 0.35
C GLU A 3 0.50 9.35 -1.16
N PHE A 4 -0.73 9.04 -1.57
CA PHE A 4 -1.25 9.11 -2.94
C PHE A 4 -2.50 9.98 -2.93
N THR A 5 -2.70 10.76 -3.99
CA THR A 5 -3.80 11.74 -4.11
C THR A 5 -4.72 11.39 -5.26
N PHE A 6 -6.02 11.55 -5.04
CA PHE A 6 -7.08 11.23 -6.01
C PHE A 6 -8.14 12.33 -6.05
N ASP A 7 -8.97 12.37 -7.08
CA ASP A 7 -10.01 13.39 -7.22
C ASP A 7 -11.23 13.13 -6.33
N ASP A 8 -11.47 11.86 -5.97
CA ASP A 8 -12.64 11.44 -5.21
C ASP A 8 -12.38 10.20 -4.33
N PHE A 9 -13.39 9.83 -3.53
CA PHE A 9 -13.33 8.68 -2.62
C PHE A 9 -13.30 7.33 -3.36
N LEU A 10 -13.98 7.21 -4.51
CA LEU A 10 -14.06 5.94 -5.23
C LEU A 10 -12.71 5.59 -5.88
N GLN A 11 -12.00 6.59 -6.40
CA GLN A 11 -10.64 6.42 -6.93
C GLN A 11 -9.65 6.01 -5.83
N ALA A 12 -9.67 6.70 -4.68
CA ALA A 12 -8.83 6.32 -3.53
C ALA A 12 -9.13 4.88 -3.06
N LYS A 13 -10.41 4.49 -3.00
CA LYS A 13 -10.80 3.13 -2.65
C LYS A 13 -10.35 2.10 -3.70
N ALA A 14 -10.48 2.42 -4.99
CA ALA A 14 -10.05 1.52 -6.06
C ALA A 14 -8.54 1.22 -5.98
N PHE A 15 -7.72 2.25 -5.74
CA PHE A 15 -6.29 2.07 -5.47
C PHE A 15 -6.03 1.17 -4.26
N ILE A 16 -6.76 1.35 -3.16
CA ILE A 16 -6.65 0.48 -1.97
C ILE A 16 -7.04 -0.96 -2.27
N ASP A 17 -8.05 -1.19 -3.12
CA ASP A 17 -8.45 -2.54 -3.53
C ASP A 17 -7.31 -3.23 -4.33
N GLU A 18 -6.61 -2.50 -5.21
CA GLU A 18 -5.45 -3.03 -5.94
C GLU A 18 -4.26 -3.31 -5.01
N VAL A 19 -3.95 -2.40 -4.09
CA VAL A 19 -2.92 -2.61 -3.05
C VAL A 19 -3.23 -3.83 -2.19
N SER A 20 -4.50 -4.09 -1.88
CA SER A 20 -4.94 -5.25 -1.11
C SER A 20 -4.62 -6.57 -1.83
N VAL A 21 -4.77 -6.61 -3.16
CA VAL A 21 -4.40 -7.78 -3.98
C VAL A 21 -2.90 -8.03 -3.94
N LEU A 22 -2.08 -6.98 -4.01
CA LEU A 22 -0.62 -7.10 -3.88
C LEU A 22 -0.21 -7.60 -2.49
N CYS A 23 -0.85 -7.12 -1.43
CA CYS A 23 -0.60 -7.59 -0.07
C CYS A 23 -0.79 -9.11 0.06
N GLU A 24 -1.90 -9.63 -0.47
CA GLU A 24 -2.18 -11.07 -0.46
C GLU A 24 -1.19 -11.87 -1.32
N ALA A 25 -0.84 -11.36 -2.51
CA ALA A 25 0.12 -12.03 -3.39
C ALA A 25 1.52 -12.13 -2.77
N HIS A 26 1.96 -11.11 -2.01
CA HIS A 26 3.24 -11.08 -1.32
C HIS A 26 3.20 -11.78 0.05
N GLN A 27 2.02 -12.19 0.54
CA GLN A 27 1.79 -12.63 1.92
C GLN A 27 2.40 -11.66 2.95
N HIS A 28 2.25 -10.37 2.69
CA HIS A 28 2.77 -9.28 3.52
C HIS A 28 1.80 -8.11 3.46
N HIS A 29 1.34 -7.64 4.62
CA HIS A 29 0.20 -6.72 4.70
C HIS A 29 0.66 -5.32 5.10
N ALA A 30 0.31 -4.34 4.28
CA ALA A 30 0.52 -2.93 4.59
C ALA A 30 -0.56 -2.41 5.55
N GLU A 31 -0.21 -1.40 6.34
CA GLU A 31 -1.17 -0.54 7.02
C GLU A 31 -1.73 0.48 6.01
N LEU A 32 -3.06 0.58 5.93
CA LEU A 32 -3.77 1.33 4.90
C LEU A 32 -4.71 2.35 5.54
N HIS A 33 -4.48 3.63 5.25
CA HIS A 33 -5.37 4.72 5.66
C HIS A 33 -5.82 5.49 4.43
N PHE A 34 -7.12 5.56 4.17
CA PHE A 34 -7.64 6.27 3.00
C PHE A 34 -8.95 7.01 3.30
N GLY A 35 -9.25 8.00 2.47
CA GLY A 35 -10.42 8.84 2.61
C GLY A 35 -10.70 9.62 1.33
N TRP A 36 -11.46 10.71 1.43
CA TRP A 36 -11.76 11.54 0.25
C TRP A 36 -10.47 12.09 -0.35
N GLY A 37 -10.13 11.62 -1.55
CA GLY A 37 -9.02 12.12 -2.34
C GLY A 37 -7.62 11.73 -1.88
N TYR A 38 -7.48 10.75 -0.97
CA TYR A 38 -6.16 10.30 -0.54
C TYR A 38 -6.10 8.82 -0.11
N ALA A 39 -4.92 8.23 -0.25
CA ALA A 39 -4.53 6.97 0.36
C ALA A 39 -3.10 7.06 0.91
N VAL A 40 -2.88 6.55 2.12
CA VAL A 40 -1.57 6.43 2.77
C VAL A 40 -1.30 4.95 2.98
N VAL A 41 -0.10 4.53 2.56
CA VAL A 41 0.35 3.14 2.61
C VAL A 41 1.66 3.05 3.39
N GLU A 42 1.71 2.13 4.35
CA GLU A 42 2.88 1.86 5.20
C GLU A 42 3.17 0.36 5.25
N THR A 43 4.43 -0.03 5.04
CA THR A 43 4.87 -1.44 5.09
C THR A 43 5.88 -1.61 6.21
N TYR A 44 5.67 -2.60 7.08
CA TYR A 44 6.59 -2.93 8.15
C TYR A 44 6.53 -4.42 8.52
N SER A 45 7.67 -5.06 8.75
CA SER A 45 7.73 -6.46 9.22
C SER A 45 7.62 -6.52 10.75
N HIS A 46 6.40 -6.74 11.24
CA HIS A 46 6.09 -6.79 12.68
C HIS A 46 6.73 -7.98 13.41
N ASP A 47 6.89 -9.12 12.72
CA ASP A 47 7.50 -10.34 13.26
C ASP A 47 9.00 -10.16 13.58
N THR A 48 9.71 -9.35 12.78
CA THR A 48 11.13 -9.02 13.01
C THR A 48 11.34 -7.68 13.69
N ASN A 49 10.28 -6.89 13.86
CA ASN A 49 10.33 -5.52 14.38
C ASN A 49 11.40 -4.67 13.65
N SER A 50 11.42 -4.77 12.32
CA SER A 50 12.36 -4.07 11.45
C SER A 50 11.83 -3.94 10.02
N ILE A 51 12.45 -3.08 9.22
CA ILE A 51 12.24 -3.09 7.77
C ILE A 51 13.05 -4.26 7.17
N THR A 52 12.39 -5.07 6.36
CA THR A 52 12.99 -6.22 5.67
C THR A 52 12.83 -6.09 4.16
N GLN A 53 13.36 -7.06 3.42
CA GLN A 53 13.19 -7.11 1.97
C GLN A 53 11.70 -7.27 1.56
N ARG A 54 10.86 -7.92 2.38
CA ARG A 54 9.42 -8.04 2.10
C ARG A 54 8.74 -6.67 2.04
N ASP A 55 9.16 -5.75 2.91
CA ASP A 55 8.67 -4.37 2.91
C ASP A 55 9.08 -3.64 1.63
N VAL A 56 10.34 -3.81 1.20
CA VAL A 56 10.87 -3.19 -0.02
C VAL A 56 10.18 -3.75 -1.27
N ASP A 57 9.98 -5.06 -1.33
CA ASP A 57 9.35 -5.74 -2.46
C ASP A 57 7.89 -5.32 -2.61
N LEU A 58 7.13 -5.30 -1.51
CA LEU A 58 5.74 -4.84 -1.52
C LEU A 58 5.65 -3.35 -1.88
N ALA A 59 6.49 -2.50 -1.29
CA ALA A 59 6.51 -1.07 -1.62
C ALA A 59 6.86 -0.83 -3.09
N THR A 60 7.75 -1.63 -3.68
CA THR A 60 8.09 -1.56 -5.10
C THR A 60 6.90 -1.92 -5.97
N ALA A 61 6.23 -3.04 -5.68
CA ALA A 61 5.05 -3.47 -6.43
C ALA A 61 3.91 -2.44 -6.36
N ILE A 62 3.69 -1.82 -5.19
CA ILE A 62 2.67 -0.77 -5.03
C ILE A 62 3.03 0.48 -5.83
N ASN A 63 4.31 0.85 -5.91
CA ASN A 63 4.73 1.98 -6.73
C ASN A 63 4.54 1.75 -8.23
N GLU A 64 4.49 0.50 -8.70
CA GLU A 64 4.23 0.16 -10.10
C GLU A 64 2.76 0.28 -10.51
N LEU A 65 1.83 0.36 -9.55
CA LEU A 65 0.42 0.69 -9.83
C LEU A 65 0.26 2.13 -10.31
N GLU A 66 1.17 3.01 -9.88
CA GLU A 66 1.23 4.42 -10.28
C GLU A 66 2.33 4.60 -11.32
N GLY A 67 2.04 4.15 -12.54
CA GLY A 67 2.86 4.28 -13.75
C GLY A 67 2.11 4.95 -14.89
#